data_AF-A0A6A8G692-F1
#
_entry.id   AF-A0A6A8G692-F1
#
_cell.length_a   1.000
_cell.length_b   1.000
_cell.length_c   1.000
_cell.angle_alpha   90.00
_cell.angle_beta   90.00
_cell.angle_gamma   90.00
#
_symmetry.space_group_name_H-M   'P 1'
#
loop_
_entity.id
_entity.type
_entity.pdbx_description
1 polymer ?
#
loop_
_entity_poly.entity_id
_entity_poly.type
_entity_poly.pdbx_seq_one_letter_code
_entity_poly.pdbx_strand_id
1 'polypeptide(L)'
;MKSLEHAAVGGVVGVAAAILLRPPVSLPVLVVTAVVLSVFVDLDHFVLARAERGDWATLELAVTNPRVGLFEQERLFEEFDDEFDLKRLFTHHLLGGVAVAGVALAGSVSLAAFVAVVLYAHVVCDYLRDLGLA
;
A
#
# COMPACT_ATOMS: atom_id res chain seq x y z
N MET A 1 1.27 -1.11 8.79
CA MET A 1 1.13 0.08 9.68
C MET A 1 -0.27 0.67 9.52
N LYS A 2 -0.63 1.81 10.12
CA LYS A 2 -1.91 2.48 9.84
C LYS A 2 -1.84 3.28 8.54
N SER A 3 -2.98 3.48 7.88
CA SER A 3 -3.06 4.24 6.61
C SER A 3 -2.42 5.64 6.67
N LEU A 4 -2.57 6.37 7.78
CA LEU A 4 -1.92 7.68 7.96
C LEU A 4 -0.39 7.59 8.04
N GLU A 5 0.13 6.53 8.62
CA GLU A 5 1.57 6.30 8.74
C GLU A 5 2.15 5.94 7.36
N HIS A 6 1.45 5.09 6.60
CA HIS A 6 1.79 4.82 5.20
C HIS A 6 1.72 6.08 4.33
N ALA A 7 0.71 6.93 4.52
CA ALA A 7 0.63 8.22 3.82
C ALA A 7 1.83 9.12 4.13
N ALA A 8 2.23 9.21 5.41
CA ALA A 8 3.36 10.02 5.83
C ALA A 8 4.69 9.49 5.26
N VAL A 9 4.97 8.19 5.42
CA VAL A 9 6.18 7.55 4.87
C VAL A 9 6.20 7.66 3.35
N GLY A 10 5.07 7.34 2.69
CA GLY A 10 4.90 7.45 1.24
C GLY A 10 5.15 8.87 0.72
N GLY A 11 4.68 9.89 1.43
CA GLY A 11 4.95 11.28 1.10
C GLY A 11 6.44 11.63 1.17
N VAL A 12 7.12 11.25 2.26
CA VAL A 12 8.56 11.52 2.46
C VAL A 12 9.40 10.78 1.42
N VAL A 13 9.17 9.48 1.27
CA VAL A 13 9.87 8.62 0.30
C VAL A 13 9.58 9.09 -1.12
N GLY A 14 8.34 9.47 -1.43
CA GLY A 14 7.92 10.01 -2.70
C GLY A 14 8.65 11.30 -3.06
N VAL A 15 8.76 12.26 -2.13
CA VAL A 15 9.54 13.49 -2.36
C VAL A 15 10.99 13.17 -2.70
N ALA A 16 11.64 12.32 -1.90
CA ALA A 16 13.04 11.94 -2.11
C ALA A 16 13.24 11.23 -3.46
N ALA A 17 12.40 10.25 -3.78
CA ALA A 17 12.45 9.50 -5.03
C ALA A 17 12.20 10.40 -6.25
N ALA A 18 11.22 11.32 -6.16
CA ALA A 18 10.93 12.27 -7.24
C ALA A 18 12.12 13.19 -7.55
N ILE A 19 12.80 13.70 -6.52
CA ILE A 19 13.99 14.56 -6.67
C ILE A 19 15.16 13.78 -7.29
N LEU A 20 15.41 12.55 -6.84
CA LEU A 20 16.56 11.75 -7.28
C LEU A 20 16.36 11.19 -8.69
N LEU A 21 15.19 10.61 -8.97
CA LEU A 21 14.91 9.89 -10.22
C LEU A 21 14.44 10.80 -11.34
N ARG A 22 13.92 12.00 -11.02
CA ARG A 22 13.44 13.01 -11.97
C ARG A 22 12.53 12.42 -13.07
N PRO A 23 11.47 11.68 -12.74
CA PRO A 23 10.53 11.21 -13.75
C PRO A 23 9.85 12.40 -14.44
N PRO A 24 9.35 12.23 -15.69
CA PRO A 24 8.83 13.31 -16.51
C PRO A 24 7.40 13.75 -16.10
N VAL A 25 7.20 13.99 -14.80
CA VAL A 25 5.94 14.37 -14.16
C VAL A 25 6.25 15.47 -13.14
N SER A 26 5.32 16.40 -12.91
CA SER A 26 5.55 17.47 -11.94
C SER A 26 5.66 16.91 -10.51
N LEU A 27 6.50 17.55 -9.68
CA LEU A 27 6.72 17.13 -8.30
C LEU A 27 5.42 17.02 -7.47
N PRO A 28 4.47 17.98 -7.51
CA PRO A 28 3.23 17.85 -6.75
C PRO A 28 2.42 16.61 -7.14
N VAL A 29 2.37 16.28 -8.44
CA VAL A 29 1.66 15.09 -8.93
C VAL A 29 2.35 13.83 -8.42
N LEU A 30 3.67 13.76 -8.48
CA LEU A 30 4.43 12.61 -7.95
C LEU A 30 4.19 12.40 -6.46
N VAL A 31 4.21 13.46 -5.65
CA VAL A 31 3.97 13.36 -4.21
C VAL A 31 2.57 12.83 -3.92
N VAL A 32 1.55 13.36 -4.61
CA VAL A 32 0.18 12.84 -4.50
C VAL A 32 0.12 11.38 -4.94
N THR A 33 0.75 11.02 -6.06
CA THR A 33 0.83 9.63 -6.53
C THR A 33 1.50 8.72 -5.50
N ALA A 34 2.58 9.15 -4.83
CA ALA A 34 3.25 8.33 -3.82
C ALA A 34 2.37 8.07 -2.61
N VAL A 35 1.66 9.09 -2.11
CA VAL A 35 0.70 8.95 -1.01
C VAL A 35 -0.44 8.02 -1.40
N VAL A 36 -1.02 8.21 -2.60
CA VAL A 36 -2.08 7.35 -3.10
C VAL A 36 -1.61 5.90 -3.22
N LEU A 37 -0.46 5.65 -3.82
CA LEU A 37 0.09 4.28 -3.95
C LEU A 37 0.33 3.63 -2.59
N SER A 38 0.89 4.38 -1.63
CA SER A 38 1.19 3.85 -0.29
C SER A 38 -0.06 3.57 0.54
N VAL A 39 -1.18 4.25 0.29
CA VAL A 39 -2.41 4.01 1.06
C VAL A 39 -3.31 2.98 0.37
N PHE A 40 -3.41 3.04 -0.95
CA PHE A 40 -4.39 2.26 -1.71
C PHE A 40 -3.91 0.86 -2.08
N VAL A 41 -2.62 0.56 -1.94
CA VAL A 41 -2.14 -0.82 -2.11
C VAL A 41 -2.81 -1.77 -1.11
N ASP A 42 -3.07 -1.31 0.12
CA ASP A 42 -3.74 -2.06 1.19
C ASP A 42 -5.21 -2.40 0.90
N LEU A 43 -5.82 -1.83 -0.15
CA LEU A 43 -7.18 -2.22 -0.52
C LEU A 43 -7.28 -3.68 -0.97
N ASP A 44 -6.17 -4.31 -1.30
CA ASP A 44 -6.11 -5.74 -1.59
C ASP A 44 -6.47 -6.61 -0.36
N HIS A 45 -6.33 -6.10 0.87
CA HIS A 45 -6.75 -6.83 2.09
C HIS A 45 -8.24 -7.14 2.04
N PHE A 46 -9.06 -6.22 1.51
CA PHE A 46 -10.50 -6.44 1.40
C PHE A 46 -10.83 -7.53 0.37
N VAL A 47 -10.05 -7.62 -0.71
CA VAL A 47 -10.21 -8.68 -1.71
C VAL A 47 -9.75 -10.02 -1.15
N LEU A 48 -8.65 -10.04 -0.40
CA LEU A 48 -8.14 -11.21 0.28
C LEU A 48 -9.14 -11.69 1.35
N ALA A 49 -9.61 -10.80 2.21
CA ALA A 49 -10.63 -11.08 3.20
C ALA A 49 -11.92 -11.62 2.57
N ARG A 50 -12.34 -11.07 1.42
CA ARG A 50 -13.46 -11.59 0.64
C ARG A 50 -13.22 -13.02 0.14
N ALA A 51 -12.00 -13.32 -0.29
CA ALA A 51 -11.63 -14.64 -0.81
C ALA A 51 -11.64 -15.69 0.31
N GLU A 52 -11.20 -15.34 1.51
CA GLU A 52 -11.15 -16.27 2.66
C GLU A 52 -12.49 -16.41 3.37
N ARG A 53 -13.19 -15.30 3.62
CA ARG A 53 -14.47 -15.29 4.36
C ARG A 53 -15.67 -15.69 3.50
N GLY A 54 -15.63 -15.39 2.20
CA GLY A 54 -16.75 -15.65 1.28
C GLY A 54 -17.77 -14.51 1.14
N ASP A 55 -17.60 -13.39 1.82
CA ASP A 55 -18.46 -12.20 1.74
C ASP A 55 -17.68 -10.88 1.87
N TRP A 56 -18.38 -9.74 1.73
CA TRP A 56 -17.79 -8.39 1.79
C TRP A 56 -17.95 -7.73 3.16
N ALA A 57 -18.23 -8.49 4.23
CA ALA A 57 -18.55 -7.92 5.54
C ALA A 57 -17.44 -7.00 6.09
N THR A 58 -16.17 -7.34 5.86
CA THR A 58 -15.03 -6.50 6.26
C THR A 58 -15.02 -5.15 5.53
N LEU A 59 -15.29 -5.15 4.22
CA LEU A 59 -15.39 -3.92 3.44
C LEU A 59 -16.62 -3.10 3.85
N GLU A 60 -17.77 -3.76 4.02
CA GLU A 60 -19.01 -3.14 4.47
C GLU A 60 -18.82 -2.45 5.83
N LEU A 61 -18.15 -3.10 6.78
CA LEU A 61 -17.82 -2.52 8.08
C LEU A 61 -16.91 -1.29 7.94
N ALA A 62 -15.86 -1.37 7.11
CA ALA A 62 -14.94 -0.26 6.90
C ALA A 62 -15.65 0.99 6.33
N VAL A 63 -16.57 0.81 5.37
CA VAL A 63 -17.25 1.93 4.72
C VAL A 63 -18.46 2.45 5.50
N THR A 64 -19.16 1.60 6.27
CA THR A 64 -20.33 2.00 7.06
C THR A 64 -19.96 2.54 8.44
N ASN A 65 -18.76 2.23 8.94
CA ASN A 65 -18.23 2.73 10.20
C ASN A 65 -16.89 3.46 9.98
N PRO A 66 -16.91 4.78 9.74
CA PRO A 66 -15.70 5.57 9.45
C PRO A 66 -14.65 5.50 10.55
N ARG A 67 -15.08 5.28 11.79
CA ARG A 67 -14.16 5.13 12.93
C ARG A 67 -13.28 3.89 12.76
N VAL A 68 -13.91 2.78 12.40
CA VAL A 68 -13.22 1.51 12.14
C VAL A 68 -12.42 1.60 10.83
N GLY A 69 -13.01 2.12 9.76
CA GLY A 69 -12.36 2.23 8.46
C GLY A 69 -11.10 3.12 8.43
N LEU A 70 -11.02 4.14 9.29
CA LEU A 70 -9.93 5.13 9.25
C LEU A 70 -8.99 5.09 10.47
N PHE A 71 -9.48 4.77 11.67
CA PHE A 71 -8.69 4.92 12.91
C PHE A 71 -8.41 3.60 13.64
N GLU A 72 -9.36 2.66 13.58
CA GLU A 72 -9.29 1.35 14.24
C GLU A 72 -9.21 0.23 13.20
N GLN A 73 -8.33 0.40 12.20
CA GLN A 73 -8.23 -0.50 11.04
C GLN A 73 -7.83 -1.92 11.45
N GLU A 74 -7.12 -2.08 12.58
CA GLU A 74 -6.78 -3.38 13.16
C GLU A 74 -8.02 -4.26 13.37
N ARG A 75 -9.14 -3.64 13.80
CA ARG A 75 -10.40 -4.33 14.09
C ARG A 75 -11.07 -4.95 12.88
N LEU A 76 -10.71 -4.50 11.67
CA LEU A 76 -11.26 -5.06 10.43
C LEU A 76 -10.77 -6.48 10.17
N PHE A 77 -9.58 -6.81 10.67
CA PHE A 77 -8.89 -8.05 10.36
C PHE A 77 -8.53 -8.89 11.60
N GLU A 78 -9.04 -8.51 12.79
CA GLU A 78 -8.82 -9.23 14.07
C GLU A 78 -9.21 -10.72 14.04
N GLU A 79 -10.12 -11.10 13.15
CA GLU A 79 -10.63 -12.48 13.05
C GLU A 79 -9.74 -13.39 12.18
N PHE A 80 -8.75 -12.83 11.48
CA PHE A 80 -7.82 -13.58 10.63
C PHE A 80 -6.55 -13.97 11.41
N ASP A 81 -5.88 -15.03 10.96
CA ASP A 81 -4.68 -15.57 11.60
C ASP A 81 -3.38 -15.07 10.95
N ASP A 82 -2.24 -15.51 11.48
CA ASP A 82 -0.91 -15.14 10.97
C ASP A 82 -0.71 -15.54 9.49
N GLU A 83 -1.48 -16.51 8.96
CA GLU A 83 -1.40 -16.90 7.55
C GLU A 83 -1.95 -15.77 6.65
N PHE A 84 -2.97 -15.04 7.12
CA PHE A 84 -3.51 -13.87 6.43
C PHE A 84 -2.48 -12.75 6.31
N ASP A 85 -1.70 -12.49 7.37
CA ASP A 85 -0.65 -11.47 7.35
C ASP A 85 0.44 -11.79 6.30
N LEU A 86 0.82 -13.06 6.16
CA LEU A 86 1.75 -13.50 5.12
C LEU A 86 1.16 -13.34 3.71
N LYS A 87 -0.11 -13.71 3.53
CA LYS A 87 -0.82 -13.57 2.24
C LYS A 87 -0.94 -12.09 1.85
N ARG A 88 -1.24 -11.21 2.79
CA ARG A 88 -1.26 -9.76 2.60
C ARG A 88 0.07 -9.25 2.06
N LEU A 89 1.18 -9.57 2.74
CA LEU A 89 2.49 -9.10 2.31
C LEU A 89 2.84 -9.59 0.90
N PHE A 90 2.45 -10.84 0.60
CA PHE A 90 2.60 -11.42 -0.72
C PHE A 90 1.75 -10.71 -1.79
N THR A 91 0.50 -10.37 -1.50
CA THR A 91 -0.36 -9.66 -2.45
C THR A 91 0.16 -8.25 -2.75
N HIS A 92 0.68 -7.51 -1.76
CA HIS A 92 1.32 -6.21 -1.99
C HIS A 92 2.53 -6.33 -2.90
N HIS A 93 3.36 -7.36 -2.66
CA HIS A 93 4.53 -7.61 -3.46
C HIS A 93 4.18 -7.93 -4.92
N LEU A 94 3.17 -8.79 -5.15
CA LEU A 94 2.72 -9.12 -6.48
C LEU A 94 2.09 -7.93 -7.21
N LEU A 95 1.16 -7.23 -6.56
CA LEU A 95 0.50 -6.06 -7.15
C LEU A 95 1.50 -4.95 -7.43
N GLY A 96 2.47 -4.74 -6.54
CA GLY A 96 3.55 -3.79 -6.76
C GLY A 96 4.44 -4.18 -7.93
N GLY A 97 4.82 -5.46 -8.04
CA GLY A 97 5.55 -5.98 -9.19
C GLY A 97 4.81 -5.75 -10.51
N VAL A 98 3.50 -6.05 -10.55
CA VAL A 98 2.65 -5.82 -11.72
C VAL A 98 2.56 -4.33 -12.07
N ALA A 99 2.36 -3.46 -11.09
CA ALA A 99 2.30 -2.02 -11.30
C ALA A 99 3.62 -1.47 -11.86
N VAL A 100 4.75 -1.86 -11.29
CA VAL A 100 6.09 -1.46 -11.76
C VAL A 100 6.34 -1.97 -13.17
N ALA A 101 6.05 -3.24 -13.44
CA ALA A 101 6.21 -3.83 -14.77
C ALA A 101 5.33 -3.12 -15.80
N GLY A 102 4.07 -2.81 -15.47
CA GLY A 102 3.16 -2.07 -16.33
C GLY A 102 3.69 -0.69 -16.71
N VAL A 103 4.21 0.08 -15.74
CA VAL A 103 4.79 1.40 -15.99
C VAL A 103 6.09 1.30 -16.81
N ALA A 104 6.92 0.29 -16.55
CA ALA A 104 8.14 0.05 -17.31
C ALA A 104 7.84 -0.31 -18.77
N LEU A 105 6.86 -1.20 -19.01
CA LEU A 105 6.41 -1.60 -20.34
C LEU A 105 5.71 -0.45 -21.09
N ALA A 106 5.13 0.52 -20.38
CA ALA A 106 4.63 1.76 -20.95
C ALA A 106 5.74 2.75 -21.37
N GLY A 107 7.02 2.42 -21.13
CA GLY A 107 8.18 3.14 -21.66
C GLY A 107 8.79 4.18 -20.72
N SER A 108 8.34 4.28 -19.46
CA SER A 108 8.85 5.27 -18.50
C SER A 108 9.64 4.60 -17.37
N VAL A 109 10.93 4.36 -17.61
CA VAL A 109 11.81 3.67 -16.64
C VAL A 109 11.97 4.44 -15.32
N SER A 110 12.13 5.77 -15.37
CA SER A 110 12.28 6.58 -14.16
C SER A 110 10.99 6.64 -13.34
N LEU A 111 9.82 6.63 -13.99
CA LEU A 111 8.54 6.54 -13.30
C LEU A 111 8.31 5.13 -12.71
N ALA A 112 8.70 4.07 -13.43
CA ALA A 112 8.64 2.70 -12.91
C ALA A 112 9.53 2.55 -11.67
N ALA A 113 10.75 3.09 -11.70
CA ALA A 113 11.64 3.13 -10.55
C ALA A 113 11.05 3.92 -9.38
N PHE A 114 10.40 5.06 -9.65
CA PHE A 114 9.69 5.84 -8.64
C PHE A 114 8.59 5.03 -7.95
N VAL A 115 7.73 4.38 -8.73
CA VAL A 115 6.66 3.49 -8.22
C VAL A 115 7.27 2.34 -7.40
N ALA A 116 8.35 1.74 -7.89
CA ALA A 116 9.03 0.64 -7.20
C ALA A 116 9.56 1.06 -5.82
N VAL A 117 10.20 2.23 -5.72
CA VAL A 117 10.74 2.75 -4.45
C VAL A 117 9.62 3.00 -3.43
N VAL A 118 8.52 3.62 -3.86
CA VAL A 118 7.38 3.92 -2.99
C VAL A 118 6.74 2.63 -2.47
N LEU A 119 6.41 1.69 -3.36
CA LEU A 119 5.77 0.43 -2.96
C LEU A 119 6.72 -0.48 -2.16
N TYR A 120 8.03 -0.45 -2.45
CA TYR A 120 9.02 -1.15 -1.63
C TYR A 120 9.04 -0.61 -0.19
N ALA A 121 9.03 0.72 -0.03
CA ALA A 121 8.98 1.33 1.30
C ALA A 121 7.71 0.93 2.07
N HIS A 122 6.57 0.86 1.38
CA HIS A 122 5.32 0.34 1.96
C HIS A 122 5.47 -1.08 2.52
N VAL A 123 5.95 -2.00 1.68
CA VAL A 123 6.15 -3.41 2.07
C VAL A 123 7.15 -3.54 3.22
N VAL A 124 8.22 -2.75 3.22
CA VAL A 124 9.19 -2.72 4.33
C VAL A 124 8.54 -2.23 5.63
N CYS A 125 7.69 -1.20 5.56
CA CYS A 125 6.93 -0.71 6.70
C CYS A 125 6.04 -1.79 7.32
N ASP A 126 5.34 -2.56 6.50
CA ASP A 126 4.53 -3.68 7.00
C ASP A 126 5.39 -4.79 7.57
N TYR A 127 6.51 -5.13 6.93
CA TYR A 127 7.44 -6.12 7.46
C TYR A 127 8.01 -5.71 8.84
N LEU A 128 8.34 -4.42 9.02
CA LEU A 128 8.81 -3.91 10.30
C LEU A 128 7.73 -3.99 11.40
N ARG A 129 6.47 -3.69 11.04
CA ARG A 129 5.33 -3.86 11.95
C ARG A 129 5.13 -5.32 12.34
N ASP A 130 5.16 -6.22 11.37
CA ASP A 130 4.93 -7.66 11.60
C ASP A 130 6.07 -8.27 12.46
N LEU A 131 7.27 -7.71 12.40
CA LEU A 131 8.38 -8.06 13.29
C LEU A 131 8.34 -7.38 14.68
N GLY A 132 7.37 -6.51 14.95
CA GLY A 132 7.27 -5.75 16.21
C GLY A 132 8.36 -4.68 16.39
N LEU A 133 8.94 -4.20 15.29
CA LEU A 133 10.00 -3.17 15.28
C LEU A 133 9.47 -1.76 15.05
N ALA A 134 8.20 -1.62 14.65
CA ALA A 134 7.51 -0.36 14.39
C ALA A 134 6.06 -0.42 14.90
#